data_AF-A0A2M7IB88-F1
#
_entry.id   AF-A0A2M7IB88-F1
#
_cell.length_a   1.000
_cell.length_b   1.000
_cell.length_c   1.000
_cell.angle_alpha   90.00
_cell.angle_beta   90.00
_cell.angle_gamma   90.00
#
_symmetry.space_group_name_H-M   'P 1'
#
loop_
_entity.id
_entity.type
_entity.pdbx_description
1 polymer ?
#
loop_
_entity_poly.entity_id
_entity_poly.type
_entity_poly.pdbx_seq_one_letter_code
_entity_poly.pdbx_strand_id
1 'polypeptide(L)'
;MASQGRWDLFCTVIDNYGDIGITWRLARQLVREHGFQVRLWVDDLVSFQRIRPEVRPDLDIQQFAGVEIRRWRTPFPDTEPGAVVIEALACHLPAEFEQAMARRSVKPVWINLEYLSAEDWIAGCHGLPSPHPRLPLTKFFFMPGYVPGTGGVLREADLLRERDAFLVSGEEQDAFWRTLGVPPAEVGELRISLFSYENQAINGLLSSWAEGSEPIRCLVPVGKGLGDVGRFFGRTGLEVGAILSHGNLTVQVLAMLDQDAYDRLLWACDCNFVRGEDSF
;
A
#
# COMPACT_ATOMS: atom_id res chain seq x y z
N MET A 1 21.56 3.92 -24.02
CA MET A 1 20.88 4.42 -22.81
C MET A 1 19.73 5.28 -23.28
N ALA A 2 18.51 4.72 -23.31
CA ALA A 2 17.33 5.52 -23.65
C ALA A 2 17.25 6.69 -22.67
N SER A 3 16.99 7.90 -23.17
CA SER A 3 16.83 9.10 -22.34
C SER A 3 15.95 8.75 -21.13
N GLN A 4 16.43 9.00 -19.91
CA GLN A 4 15.67 8.89 -18.67
C GLN A 4 14.45 9.82 -18.75
N GLY A 5 13.40 9.34 -19.43
CA GLY A 5 12.15 10.06 -19.63
C GLY A 5 11.36 10.07 -18.34
N ARG A 6 10.52 11.08 -18.18
CA ARG A 6 9.58 11.16 -17.06
C ARG A 6 8.53 10.05 -17.17
N TRP A 7 8.15 9.46 -16.04
CA TRP A 7 7.05 8.51 -15.90
C TRP A 7 5.89 9.22 -15.21
N ASP A 8 4.69 9.12 -15.77
CA ASP A 8 3.45 9.54 -15.12
C ASP A 8 2.73 8.31 -14.59
N LEU A 9 2.46 8.28 -13.30
CA LEU A 9 1.68 7.24 -12.63
C LEU A 9 0.38 7.88 -12.12
N PHE A 10 -0.76 7.32 -12.50
CA PHE A 10 -2.08 7.82 -12.11
C PHE A 10 -2.74 6.85 -11.14
N CYS A 11 -3.23 7.38 -10.03
CA CYS A 11 -3.93 6.63 -8.99
C CYS A 11 -5.23 7.35 -8.63
N THR A 12 -6.35 6.64 -8.79
CA THR A 12 -7.63 6.98 -8.17
C THR A 12 -7.73 6.14 -6.91
N VAL A 13 -7.93 6.77 -5.75
CA VAL A 13 -8.02 6.04 -4.48
C VAL A 13 -9.42 5.44 -4.32
N ILE A 14 -9.58 4.16 -4.69
CA ILE A 14 -10.85 3.45 -4.60
C ILE A 14 -10.84 2.51 -3.38
N ASP A 15 -9.83 1.65 -3.25
CA ASP A 15 -9.71 0.72 -2.12
C ASP A 15 -8.87 1.29 -0.96
N ASN A 16 -9.37 2.38 -0.36
CA ASN A 16 -8.83 3.00 0.85
C ASN A 16 -7.33 3.37 0.76
N TYR A 17 -6.45 2.42 1.08
CA TYR A 17 -5.01 2.59 1.11
C TYR A 17 -4.29 1.63 0.15
N GLY A 18 -4.98 0.63 -0.41
CA GLY A 18 -4.39 -0.37 -1.28
C GLY A 18 -3.84 0.27 -2.56
N ASP A 19 -4.70 0.95 -3.31
CA ASP A 19 -4.30 1.51 -4.61
C ASP A 19 -3.17 2.54 -4.49
N ILE A 20 -3.30 3.45 -3.53
CA ILE A 20 -2.28 4.47 -3.27
C ILE A 20 -1.02 3.87 -2.66
N GLY A 21 -1.14 2.81 -1.84
CA GLY A 21 0.01 2.09 -1.28
C GLY A 21 0.88 1.46 -2.35
N ILE A 22 0.27 0.73 -3.28
CA ILE A 22 0.95 0.07 -4.41
C ILE A 22 1.60 1.11 -5.32
N THR A 23 0.83 2.11 -5.74
CA THR A 23 1.34 3.13 -6.68
C THR A 23 2.43 3.98 -6.05
N TRP A 24 2.34 4.29 -4.76
CA TRP A 24 3.41 4.96 -4.03
C TRP A 24 4.68 4.09 -3.91
N ARG A 25 4.53 2.81 -3.57
CA ARG A 25 5.66 1.86 -3.47
C ARG A 25 6.37 1.73 -4.82
N LEU A 26 5.62 1.55 -5.90
CA LEU A 26 6.15 1.52 -7.27
C LEU A 26 6.86 2.84 -7.62
N ALA A 27 6.25 4.00 -7.35
CA ALA A 27 6.85 5.30 -7.64
C ALA A 27 8.20 5.49 -6.94
N ARG A 28 8.28 5.16 -5.65
CA ARG A 28 9.54 5.21 -4.88
C ARG A 28 10.60 4.29 -5.46
N GLN A 29 10.23 3.07 -5.83
CA GLN A 29 11.18 2.09 -6.37
C GLN A 29 11.74 2.55 -7.73
N LEU A 30 10.88 3.05 -8.63
CA LEU A 30 11.30 3.61 -9.93
C LEU A 30 12.30 4.76 -9.77
N VAL A 31 12.14 5.61 -8.75
CA VAL A 31 13.08 6.68 -8.45
C VAL A 31 14.36 6.13 -7.82
N ARG A 32 14.25 5.43 -6.68
CA ARG A 32 15.39 5.03 -5.84
C ARG A 32 16.29 4.02 -6.51
N GLU A 33 15.73 3.02 -7.18
CA GLU A 33 16.48 1.86 -7.69
C GLU A 33 16.80 1.98 -9.18
N HIS A 34 16.00 2.75 -9.92
CA HIS A 34 16.14 2.87 -11.38
C HIS A 34 16.46 4.29 -11.87
N GLY A 35 16.43 5.30 -10.98
CA GLY A 35 16.80 6.68 -11.31
C GLY A 35 15.85 7.35 -12.30
N PHE A 36 14.60 6.90 -12.39
CA PHE A 36 13.59 7.54 -13.23
C PHE A 36 13.02 8.79 -12.57
N GLN A 37 12.59 9.76 -13.38
CA GLN A 37 11.80 10.89 -12.90
C GLN A 37 10.33 10.48 -12.86
N VAL A 38 9.71 10.47 -11.69
CA VAL A 38 8.31 10.04 -11.53
C VAL A 38 7.43 11.22 -11.12
N ARG A 39 6.31 11.38 -11.84
CA ARG A 39 5.14 12.15 -11.40
C ARG A 39 4.04 11.21 -10.98
N LEU A 40 3.59 11.29 -9.73
CA LEU A 40 2.46 10.53 -9.22
C LEU A 40 1.24 11.45 -9.07
N TRP A 41 0.20 11.18 -9.86
CA TRP A 41 -1.08 11.88 -9.82
C TRP A 41 -2.06 11.15 -8.90
N VAL A 42 -2.57 11.85 -7.89
CA VAL A 42 -3.45 11.28 -6.87
C VAL A 42 -4.68 12.17 -6.68
N ASP A 43 -5.87 11.61 -6.76
CA ASP A 43 -7.13 12.34 -6.58
C ASP A 43 -7.49 12.61 -5.11
N ASP A 44 -7.12 11.70 -4.20
CA ASP A 44 -7.32 11.84 -2.76
C ASP A 44 -5.99 11.87 -1.98
N LEU A 45 -5.40 13.07 -1.89
CA LEU A 45 -4.21 13.30 -1.06
C LEU A 45 -4.46 13.16 0.45
N VAL A 46 -5.72 13.26 0.92
CA VAL A 46 -6.05 13.09 2.34
C VAL A 46 -5.89 11.63 2.75
N SER A 47 -6.39 10.70 1.92
CA SER A 47 -6.17 9.28 2.13
C SER A 47 -4.69 8.91 2.01
N PHE A 48 -3.96 9.51 1.05
CA PHE A 48 -2.52 9.30 0.93
C PHE A 48 -1.74 9.74 2.18
N GLN A 49 -2.09 10.90 2.77
CA GLN A 49 -1.45 11.39 3.99
C GLN A 49 -1.53 10.39 5.16
N ARG A 50 -2.56 9.53 5.22
CA ARG A 50 -2.69 8.55 6.31
C ARG A 50 -1.62 7.47 6.30
N ILE A 51 -1.05 7.14 5.13
CA ILE A 51 0.06 6.18 4.99
C ILE A 51 1.41 6.86 4.76
N ARG A 52 1.42 8.18 4.51
CA ARG A 52 2.61 9.04 4.43
C ARG A 52 2.31 10.42 5.02
N PRO A 53 2.49 10.59 6.34
CA PRO A 53 2.17 11.84 7.05
C PRO A 53 2.85 13.10 6.48
N GLU A 54 3.97 12.94 5.79
CA GLU A 54 4.71 14.00 5.12
C GLU A 54 3.99 14.58 3.91
N VAL A 55 3.05 13.83 3.32
CA VAL A 55 2.20 14.32 2.24
C VAL A 55 1.35 15.46 2.77
N ARG A 56 1.30 16.54 2.00
CA ARG A 56 0.59 17.78 2.29
C ARG A 56 -0.66 17.87 1.42
N PRO A 57 -1.85 17.53 1.94
CA PRO A 57 -3.06 17.53 1.13
C PRO A 57 -3.41 18.92 0.62
N ASP A 58 -2.92 20.00 1.22
CA ASP A 58 -3.16 21.39 0.84
C ASP A 58 -2.37 21.84 -0.41
N LEU A 59 -1.35 21.09 -0.83
CA LEU A 59 -0.50 21.44 -1.97
C LEU A 59 -0.92 20.70 -3.25
N ASP A 60 -1.05 21.43 -4.35
CA ASP A 60 -1.32 20.84 -5.68
C ASP A 60 -0.10 20.10 -6.25
N ILE A 61 1.12 20.53 -5.88
CA ILE A 61 2.38 19.93 -6.31
C ILE A 61 3.33 19.90 -5.11
N GLN A 62 3.95 18.74 -4.88
CA GLN A 62 4.94 18.55 -3.83
C GLN A 62 5.98 17.51 -4.25
N GLN A 63 7.10 17.46 -3.52
CA GLN A 63 8.20 16.54 -3.77
C GLN A 63 8.46 15.74 -2.49
N PHE A 64 8.44 14.42 -2.59
CA PHE A 64 8.76 13.55 -1.46
C PHE A 64 9.41 12.26 -1.97
N ALA A 65 10.45 11.78 -1.29
CA ALA A 65 11.26 10.63 -1.71
C ALA A 65 11.73 10.66 -3.18
N GLY A 66 11.94 11.86 -3.74
CA GLY A 66 12.31 12.07 -5.14
C GLY A 66 11.17 11.90 -6.16
N VAL A 67 9.94 11.67 -5.71
CA VAL A 67 8.72 11.61 -6.52
C VAL A 67 8.03 12.96 -6.50
N GLU A 68 7.65 13.45 -7.69
CA GLU A 68 6.80 14.63 -7.84
C GLU A 68 5.33 14.22 -7.66
N ILE A 69 4.76 14.48 -6.49
CA ILE A 69 3.36 14.17 -6.21
C ILE A 69 2.50 15.35 -6.65
N ARG A 70 1.46 15.07 -7.43
CA ARG A 70 0.50 16.06 -7.92
C ARG A 70 -0.93 15.69 -7.55
N ARG A 71 -1.70 16.70 -7.16
CA ARG A 71 -3.14 16.54 -7.00
C ARG A 71 -3.79 16.35 -8.37
N TRP A 72 -4.50 15.25 -8.53
CA TRP A 72 -5.40 15.03 -9.65
C TRP A 72 -6.74 15.71 -9.35
N ARG A 73 -7.07 16.72 -10.15
CA ARG A 73 -8.33 17.47 -10.04
C ARG A 73 -9.06 17.56 -11.37
N THR A 74 -10.33 17.92 -11.30
CA THR A 74 -11.17 18.27 -12.46
C THR A 74 -11.55 19.76 -12.35
N PRO A 75 -11.27 20.60 -13.37
CA PRO A 75 -10.63 20.28 -14.65
C PRO A 75 -9.15 19.90 -14.51
N PHE A 76 -8.69 18.97 -15.34
CA PHE A 76 -7.30 18.50 -15.31
C PHE A 76 -6.35 19.58 -15.86
N PRO A 77 -5.21 19.86 -15.20
CA PRO A 77 -4.29 20.90 -15.65
C PRO A 77 -3.57 20.50 -16.95
N ASP A 78 -3.34 21.48 -17.83
CA ASP A 78 -2.54 21.25 -19.04
C ASP A 78 -1.13 20.79 -18.65
N THR A 79 -0.77 19.59 -19.10
CA THR A 79 0.43 18.88 -18.67
C THR A 79 1.00 18.11 -19.85
N GLU A 80 2.27 18.35 -20.15
CA GLU A 80 3.02 17.52 -21.11
C GLU A 80 3.24 16.10 -20.56
N PRO A 81 2.79 15.04 -21.26
CA PRO A 81 2.97 13.66 -20.81
C PRO A 81 4.43 13.20 -20.86
N GLY A 82 4.82 12.40 -19.87
CA GLY A 82 6.09 11.70 -19.77
C GLY A 82 6.23 10.57 -20.80
N ALA A 83 7.43 10.01 -20.93
CA ALA A 83 7.73 8.92 -21.88
C ALA A 83 6.96 7.63 -21.60
N VAL A 84 6.60 7.39 -20.33
CA VAL A 84 5.76 6.27 -19.90
C VAL A 84 4.59 6.83 -19.09
N VAL A 85 3.40 6.30 -19.34
CA VAL A 85 2.18 6.62 -18.60
C VAL A 85 1.60 5.32 -18.08
N ILE A 86 1.43 5.23 -16.76
CA ILE A 86 0.82 4.10 -16.08
C ILE A 86 -0.53 4.57 -15.53
N GLU A 87 -1.58 3.95 -16.03
CA GLU A 87 -2.93 3.99 -15.48
C GLU A 87 -3.06 2.82 -14.51
N ALA A 88 -3.15 3.09 -13.22
CA ALA A 88 -3.09 2.04 -12.20
C ALA A 88 -4.47 1.71 -11.62
N LEU A 89 -4.72 0.41 -11.48
CA LEU A 89 -5.75 -0.17 -10.62
C LEU A 89 -7.14 0.39 -10.94
N ALA A 90 -7.55 0.19 -12.19
CA ALA A 90 -8.83 0.61 -12.75
C ALA A 90 -9.13 2.13 -12.70
N CYS A 91 -8.13 3.00 -12.47
CA CYS A 91 -8.33 4.44 -12.72
C CYS A 91 -8.52 4.70 -14.22
N HIS A 92 -9.09 5.85 -14.60
CA HIS A 92 -9.20 6.26 -16.00
C HIS A 92 -8.50 7.60 -16.21
N LEU A 93 -7.63 7.68 -17.22
CA LEU A 93 -6.92 8.92 -17.53
C LEU A 93 -7.90 10.04 -17.93
N PRO A 94 -7.61 11.30 -17.59
CA PRO A 94 -8.37 12.44 -18.10
C PRO A 94 -8.30 12.50 -19.63
N ALA A 95 -9.43 12.75 -20.29
CA ALA A 95 -9.50 12.81 -21.74
C ALA A 95 -8.53 13.85 -22.33
N GLU A 96 -8.32 14.97 -21.64
CA GLU A 96 -7.38 16.01 -22.03
C GLU A 96 -5.92 15.51 -22.00
N PHE A 97 -5.59 14.63 -21.06
CA PHE A 97 -4.27 14.02 -20.94
C PHE A 97 -4.05 12.98 -22.04
N GLU A 98 -5.03 12.13 -22.33
CA GLU A 98 -4.97 11.19 -23.47
C GLU A 98 -4.77 11.92 -24.80
N GLN A 99 -5.48 13.04 -25.01
CA GLN A 99 -5.27 13.86 -26.19
C GLN A 99 -3.86 14.47 -26.21
N ALA A 100 -3.32 14.90 -25.06
CA ALA A 100 -1.93 15.37 -24.98
C ALA A 100 -0.94 14.25 -25.33
N MET A 101 -1.18 13.02 -24.89
CA MET A 101 -0.37 11.85 -25.26
C MET A 101 -0.40 11.62 -26.77
N ALA A 102 -1.59 11.68 -27.37
CA ALA A 102 -1.80 11.52 -28.80
C ALA A 102 -1.19 12.66 -29.65
N ARG A 103 -0.97 13.85 -29.09
CA ARG A 103 -0.31 14.98 -29.80
C ARG A 103 1.22 14.87 -29.85
N ARG A 104 1.85 14.07 -28.98
CA ARG A 104 3.31 13.92 -28.97
C ARG A 104 3.82 13.29 -30.27
N SER A 105 4.99 13.72 -30.74
CA SER A 105 5.65 13.12 -31.91
C SER A 105 5.99 11.65 -31.68
N VAL A 106 6.53 11.33 -30.49
CA VAL A 106 6.72 9.98 -29.98
C VAL A 106 5.63 9.71 -28.95
N LYS A 107 4.76 8.73 -29.22
CA LYS A 107 3.70 8.35 -28.28
C LYS A 107 4.33 7.73 -27.03
N PRO A 108 3.81 8.05 -25.83
CA PRO A 108 4.28 7.39 -24.62
C PRO A 108 3.92 5.91 -24.65
N VAL A 109 4.70 5.10 -23.93
CA VAL A 109 4.28 3.75 -23.57
C VAL A 109 3.15 3.89 -22.56
N TRP A 110 1.95 3.39 -22.90
CA TRP A 110 0.79 3.43 -22.01
C TRP A 110 0.54 2.04 -21.42
N ILE A 111 0.68 1.94 -20.11
CA ILE A 111 0.53 0.71 -19.34
C ILE A 111 -0.76 0.79 -18.52
N ASN A 112 -1.58 -0.27 -18.56
CA ASN A 112 -2.59 -0.55 -17.55
C ASN A 112 -1.97 -1.42 -16.48
N LEU A 113 -1.74 -0.90 -15.29
CA LEU A 113 -1.36 -1.74 -14.16
C LEU A 113 -2.64 -2.30 -13.52
N GLU A 114 -2.81 -3.61 -13.62
CA GLU A 114 -3.96 -4.34 -13.08
C GLU A 114 -3.71 -4.79 -11.64
N TYR A 115 -4.77 -5.21 -10.95
CA TYR A 115 -4.66 -5.83 -9.63
C TYR A 115 -3.89 -7.16 -9.70
N LEU A 116 -3.18 -7.49 -8.62
CA LEU A 116 -2.50 -8.75 -8.43
C LEU A 116 -3.49 -9.91 -8.40
N SER A 117 -3.19 -10.96 -9.15
CA SER A 117 -3.98 -12.20 -9.08
C SER A 117 -3.07 -13.43 -9.09
N ALA A 118 -3.58 -14.51 -8.51
CA ALA A 118 -2.99 -15.84 -8.57
C ALA A 118 -3.71 -16.74 -9.59
N GLU A 119 -4.70 -16.23 -10.31
CA GLU A 119 -5.44 -17.00 -11.31
C GLU A 119 -4.57 -17.29 -12.55
N ASP A 120 -4.60 -18.53 -13.04
CA ASP A 120 -3.71 -18.98 -14.13
C ASP A 120 -3.85 -18.17 -15.44
N TRP A 121 -5.03 -17.58 -15.70
CA TRP A 121 -5.31 -16.91 -16.97
C TRP A 121 -4.54 -15.60 -17.14
N ILE A 122 -4.09 -14.96 -16.06
CA ILE A 122 -3.48 -13.62 -16.15
C ILE A 122 -2.18 -13.59 -16.95
N ALA A 123 -1.44 -14.70 -16.98
CA ALA A 123 -0.22 -14.83 -17.77
C ALA A 123 -0.52 -14.74 -19.28
N GLY A 124 -1.70 -15.18 -19.71
CA GLY A 124 -2.17 -15.03 -21.09
C GLY A 124 -2.58 -13.60 -21.45
N CYS A 125 -2.81 -12.74 -20.45
CA CYS A 125 -3.20 -11.34 -20.63
C CYS A 125 -2.06 -10.34 -20.41
N HIS A 126 -1.01 -10.75 -19.70
CA HIS A 126 0.16 -9.90 -19.46
C HIS A 126 0.85 -9.51 -20.78
N GLY A 127 1.11 -8.21 -20.95
CA GLY A 127 1.72 -7.63 -22.15
C GLY A 127 0.79 -7.47 -23.35
N LEU A 128 -0.50 -7.84 -23.25
CA LEU A 128 -1.42 -7.73 -24.38
C LEU A 128 -1.68 -6.27 -24.76
N PRO A 129 -1.65 -5.93 -26.06
CA PRO A 129 -2.01 -4.61 -26.55
C PRO A 129 -3.53 -4.44 -26.68
N SER A 130 -4.00 -3.23 -26.38
CA SER A 130 -5.36 -2.75 -26.56
C SER A 130 -5.32 -1.40 -27.27
N PRO A 131 -5.53 -1.36 -28.60
CA PRO A 131 -5.56 -0.11 -29.35
C PRO A 131 -6.69 0.80 -28.86
N HIS A 132 -6.39 2.09 -28.64
CA HIS A 132 -7.40 3.06 -28.27
C HIS A 132 -8.41 3.22 -29.42
N PRO A 133 -9.74 3.25 -29.15
CA PRO A 133 -10.77 3.22 -30.19
C PRO A 133 -10.81 4.43 -31.15
N ARG A 134 -9.98 5.46 -30.94
CA ARG A 134 -10.10 6.77 -31.63
C ARG A 134 -8.77 7.49 -31.77
N LEU A 135 -7.94 7.45 -30.73
CA LEU A 135 -6.62 8.08 -30.72
C LEU A 135 -5.56 7.08 -31.24
N PRO A 136 -4.48 7.56 -31.86
CA PRO A 136 -3.35 6.73 -32.29
C PRO A 136 -2.48 6.34 -31.08
N LEU A 137 -3.08 5.65 -30.12
CA LEU A 137 -2.46 5.18 -28.88
C LEU A 137 -2.77 3.69 -28.70
N THR A 138 -1.84 2.97 -28.08
CA THR A 138 -2.04 1.57 -27.68
C THR A 138 -1.74 1.45 -26.20
N LYS A 139 -2.69 0.90 -25.45
CA LYS A 139 -2.56 0.60 -24.02
C LYS A 139 -2.12 -0.86 -23.88
N PHE A 140 -1.21 -1.17 -22.96
CA PHE A 140 -0.71 -2.52 -22.72
C PHE A 140 -1.10 -2.99 -21.32
N PHE A 141 -1.71 -4.17 -21.22
CA PHE A 141 -2.06 -4.75 -19.92
C PHE A 141 -0.82 -5.26 -19.20
N PHE A 142 -0.61 -4.85 -17.96
CA PHE A 142 0.42 -5.35 -17.07
C PHE A 142 -0.25 -6.02 -15.89
N MET A 143 -0.27 -7.35 -15.92
CA MET A 143 -0.85 -8.21 -14.87
C MET A 143 0.22 -8.60 -13.85
N PRO A 144 0.24 -8.08 -12.61
CA PRO A 144 1.09 -8.61 -11.54
C PRO A 144 0.68 -10.04 -11.18
N GLY A 145 1.65 -10.88 -10.80
CA GLY A 145 1.38 -12.29 -10.51
C GLY A 145 2.57 -13.04 -9.93
N TYR A 146 2.30 -14.24 -9.39
CA TYR A 146 3.28 -15.06 -8.68
C TYR A 146 4.07 -16.03 -9.57
N VAL A 147 3.64 -16.21 -10.82
CA VAL A 147 4.19 -17.21 -11.75
C VAL A 147 4.91 -16.57 -12.93
N PRO A 148 5.85 -17.29 -13.58
CA PRO A 148 6.48 -16.81 -14.80
C PRO A 148 5.45 -16.45 -15.88
N GLY A 149 5.77 -15.42 -16.68
CA GLY A 149 4.86 -14.90 -17.71
C GLY A 149 3.89 -13.82 -17.20
N THR A 150 3.95 -13.48 -15.91
CA THR A 150 3.26 -12.32 -15.33
C THR A 150 4.26 -11.19 -15.04
N GLY A 151 3.74 -10.05 -14.58
CA GLY A 151 4.49 -8.86 -14.21
C GLY A 151 5.25 -8.96 -12.88
N GLY A 152 5.14 -10.10 -12.17
CA GLY A 152 5.77 -10.30 -10.88
C GLY A 152 5.06 -9.57 -9.75
N VAL A 153 5.79 -9.40 -8.64
CA VAL A 153 5.35 -8.70 -7.42
C VAL A 153 6.34 -7.60 -7.08
N LEU A 154 5.85 -6.49 -6.50
CA LEU A 154 6.71 -5.42 -6.01
C LEU A 154 7.59 -5.95 -4.87
N ARG A 155 8.89 -5.65 -4.95
CA ARG A 155 9.86 -5.97 -3.91
C ARG A 155 11.08 -5.09 -4.07
N GLU A 156 11.35 -4.26 -3.08
CA GLU A 156 12.54 -3.42 -3.03
C GLU A 156 13.81 -4.28 -2.97
N ALA A 157 14.89 -3.79 -3.57
CA ALA A 157 16.15 -4.51 -3.70
C ALA A 157 16.74 -4.93 -2.34
N ASP A 158 16.56 -4.10 -1.32
CA ASP A 158 17.12 -4.29 0.03
C ASP A 158 16.15 -4.98 1.01
N LEU A 159 14.89 -5.22 0.64
CA LEU A 159 13.82 -5.62 1.57
C LEU A 159 14.18 -6.82 2.43
N LEU A 160 14.62 -7.91 1.80
CA LEU A 160 14.93 -9.16 2.51
C LEU A 160 16.16 -9.00 3.41
N ARG A 161 17.17 -8.25 2.96
CA ARG A 161 18.38 -7.97 3.75
C ARG A 161 18.04 -7.16 4.99
N GLU A 162 17.21 -6.13 4.85
CA GLU A 162 16.77 -5.28 5.96
C GLU A 162 15.88 -6.05 6.95
N ARG A 163 14.95 -6.86 6.45
CA ARG A 163 14.14 -7.77 7.27
C ARG A 163 15.01 -8.73 8.08
N ASP A 164 15.92 -9.44 7.42
CA ASP A 164 16.73 -10.47 8.08
C ASP A 164 17.65 -9.86 9.15
N ALA A 165 18.19 -8.66 8.91
CA ALA A 165 18.96 -7.92 9.92
C ALA A 165 18.10 -7.52 11.13
N PHE A 166 16.88 -7.04 10.90
CA PHE A 166 15.94 -6.67 11.96
C PHE A 166 15.53 -7.89 12.81
N LEU A 167 15.23 -9.03 12.18
CA LEU A 167 14.79 -10.26 12.85
C LEU A 167 15.83 -10.86 13.80
N VAL A 168 17.13 -10.67 13.53
CA VAL A 168 18.20 -11.17 14.40
C VAL A 168 18.64 -10.17 15.47
N SER A 169 18.18 -8.91 15.38
CA SER A 169 18.55 -7.83 16.30
C SER A 169 17.46 -7.60 17.35
N GLY A 170 17.63 -8.20 18.53
CA GLY A 170 16.72 -7.97 19.66
C GLY A 170 16.66 -6.50 20.07
N GLU A 171 17.77 -5.77 19.97
CA GLU A 171 17.82 -4.33 20.28
C GLU A 171 16.97 -3.48 19.32
N GLU A 172 17.02 -3.78 18.01
CA GLU A 172 16.20 -3.07 17.01
C GLU A 172 14.71 -3.38 17.18
N GLN A 173 14.38 -4.63 17.47
CA GLN A 173 13.00 -5.02 17.78
C GLN A 173 12.49 -4.33 19.05
N ASP A 174 13.26 -4.34 20.13
CA ASP A 174 12.90 -3.65 21.38
C ASP A 174 12.79 -2.13 21.19
N ALA A 175 13.63 -1.53 20.35
CA ALA A 175 13.51 -0.13 19.97
C ALA A 175 12.22 0.14 19.19
N PHE A 176 11.88 -0.71 18.23
CA PHE A 176 10.65 -0.61 17.45
C PHE A 176 9.40 -0.78 18.33
N TRP A 177 9.38 -1.76 19.23
CA TRP A 177 8.25 -1.93 20.15
C TRP A 177 8.04 -0.72 21.06
N ARG A 178 9.13 -0.12 21.55
CA ARG A 178 9.07 1.12 22.33
C ARG A 178 8.50 2.30 21.54
N THR A 179 8.78 2.43 20.25
CA THR A 179 8.22 3.52 19.43
C THR A 179 6.70 3.37 19.27
N LEU A 180 6.19 2.14 19.30
CA LEU A 180 4.76 1.82 19.28
C LEU A 180 4.10 1.84 20.67
N GLY A 181 4.87 2.06 21.73
CA GLY A 181 4.39 1.96 23.11
C GLY A 181 3.99 0.54 23.51
N VAL A 182 4.53 -0.48 22.85
CA VAL A 182 4.31 -1.89 23.18
C VAL A 182 5.35 -2.31 24.24
N PRO A 183 4.93 -2.86 25.39
CA PRO A 183 5.86 -3.29 26.44
C PRO A 183 6.73 -4.48 25.98
N PRO A 184 7.80 -4.85 26.70
CA PRO A 184 8.50 -6.11 26.47
C PRO A 184 7.53 -7.30 26.51
N ALA A 185 7.80 -8.33 25.69
CA ALA A 185 6.93 -9.51 25.62
C ALA A 185 6.95 -10.27 26.94
N GLU A 186 5.77 -10.72 27.38
CA GLU A 186 5.70 -11.70 28.46
C GLU A 186 6.24 -13.06 27.98
N VAL A 187 6.63 -13.92 28.91
CA VAL A 187 7.14 -15.25 28.57
C VAL A 187 6.04 -16.04 27.85
N GLY A 188 6.28 -16.35 26.57
CA GLY A 188 5.32 -17.07 25.73
C GLY A 188 4.21 -16.19 25.12
N GLU A 189 4.30 -14.86 25.22
CA GLU A 189 3.37 -13.94 24.55
C GLU A 189 3.50 -14.05 23.03
N LEU A 190 2.41 -14.37 22.34
CA LEU A 190 2.30 -14.26 20.89
C LEU A 190 1.87 -12.85 20.49
N ARG A 191 2.56 -12.25 19.54
CA ARG A 191 2.24 -10.92 18.99
C ARG A 191 1.60 -11.06 17.63
N ILE A 192 0.35 -10.62 17.54
CA ILE A 192 -0.45 -10.78 16.33
C ILE A 192 -0.90 -9.40 15.85
N SER A 193 -0.60 -9.03 14.60
CA SER A 193 -1.17 -7.82 14.00
C SER A 193 -2.54 -8.12 13.37
N LEU A 194 -3.48 -7.19 13.52
CA LEU A 194 -4.83 -7.30 12.94
C LEU A 194 -5.21 -6.05 12.15
N PHE A 195 -5.08 -6.13 10.83
CA PHE A 195 -5.48 -5.11 9.88
C PHE A 195 -6.52 -5.66 8.90
N SER A 196 -7.79 -5.37 9.18
CA SER A 196 -8.93 -5.97 8.48
C SER A 196 -10.03 -4.96 8.10
N TYR A 197 -10.89 -5.37 7.18
CA TYR A 197 -12.23 -4.79 7.01
C TYR A 197 -13.15 -5.17 8.18
N GLU A 198 -14.32 -4.56 8.24
CA GLU A 198 -15.39 -5.03 9.11
C GLU A 198 -15.66 -6.52 8.83
N ASN A 199 -15.64 -7.35 9.88
CA ASN A 199 -15.77 -8.79 9.76
C ASN A 199 -16.35 -9.39 11.05
N GLN A 200 -17.51 -10.03 10.93
CA GLN A 200 -18.20 -10.68 12.04
C GLN A 200 -17.38 -11.80 12.68
N ALA A 201 -16.49 -12.44 11.93
CA ALA A 201 -15.62 -13.51 12.43
C ALA A 201 -14.58 -13.03 13.46
N ILE A 202 -14.31 -11.71 13.54
CA ILE A 202 -13.40 -11.14 14.54
C ILE A 202 -13.85 -11.51 15.95
N ASN A 203 -15.15 -11.49 16.24
CA ASN A 203 -15.63 -11.82 17.58
C ASN A 203 -15.27 -13.25 17.99
N GLY A 204 -15.53 -14.23 17.12
CA GLY A 204 -15.17 -15.63 17.38
C GLY A 204 -13.66 -15.83 17.54
N LEU A 205 -12.86 -15.15 16.71
CA LEU A 205 -11.41 -15.18 16.80
C LEU A 205 -10.90 -14.64 18.14
N LEU A 206 -11.37 -13.47 18.57
CA LEU A 206 -10.96 -12.86 19.83
C LEU A 206 -11.43 -13.69 21.05
N SER A 207 -12.61 -14.32 20.99
CA SER A 207 -13.07 -15.26 22.02
C SER A 207 -12.12 -16.45 22.13
N SER A 208 -11.74 -17.07 21.01
CA SER A 208 -10.79 -18.20 21.02
C SER A 208 -9.42 -17.81 21.58
N TRP A 209 -8.93 -16.61 21.31
CA TRP A 209 -7.68 -16.11 21.88
C TRP A 209 -7.79 -15.80 23.38
N ALA A 210 -8.92 -15.24 23.82
CA ALA A 210 -9.15 -14.96 25.24
C ALA A 210 -9.23 -16.25 26.08
N GLU A 211 -9.81 -17.32 25.53
CA GLU A 211 -10.02 -18.62 26.19
C GLU A 211 -8.87 -19.62 25.97
N GLY A 212 -7.92 -19.31 25.07
CA GLY A 212 -6.78 -20.15 24.73
C GLY A 212 -5.77 -20.34 25.86
N SER A 213 -4.70 -21.10 25.66
CA SER A 213 -3.66 -21.35 26.67
C SER A 213 -2.51 -20.36 26.66
N GLU A 214 -2.23 -19.74 25.53
CA GLU A 214 -1.11 -18.81 25.35
C GLU A 214 -1.54 -17.35 25.56
N PRO A 215 -0.72 -16.50 26.20
CA PRO A 215 -0.95 -15.07 26.21
C PRO A 215 -0.80 -14.51 24.79
N ILE A 216 -1.77 -13.70 24.36
CA ILE A 216 -1.80 -13.07 23.04
C ILE A 216 -1.88 -11.56 23.19
N ARG A 217 -0.94 -10.85 22.57
CA ARG A 217 -1.04 -9.41 22.33
C ARG A 217 -1.45 -9.15 20.89
N CYS A 218 -2.69 -8.75 20.70
CA CYS A 218 -3.21 -8.34 19.40
C CYS A 218 -3.02 -6.83 19.18
N LEU A 219 -2.27 -6.47 18.15
CA LEU A 219 -1.92 -5.12 17.77
C LEU A 219 -2.84 -4.67 16.63
N VAL A 220 -3.67 -3.66 16.88
CA VAL A 220 -4.73 -3.24 15.95
C VAL A 220 -4.47 -1.80 15.50
N PRO A 221 -3.86 -1.56 14.32
CA PRO A 221 -3.83 -0.23 13.73
C PRO A 221 -5.24 0.33 13.56
N VAL A 222 -5.43 1.62 13.82
CA VAL A 222 -6.72 2.28 13.60
C VAL A 222 -7.20 2.08 12.17
N GLY A 223 -8.45 1.65 12.02
CA GLY A 223 -9.00 1.29 10.73
C GLY A 223 -10.40 0.69 10.84
N LYS A 224 -10.88 0.13 9.72
CA LYS A 224 -12.26 -0.36 9.57
C LYS A 224 -12.62 -1.48 10.56
N GLY A 225 -11.71 -2.44 10.80
CA GLY A 225 -11.94 -3.53 11.75
C GLY A 225 -12.01 -3.12 13.23
N LEU A 226 -11.58 -1.91 13.60
CA LEU A 226 -11.47 -1.50 15.01
C LEU A 226 -12.83 -1.46 15.74
N GLY A 227 -13.91 -1.15 15.01
CA GLY A 227 -15.27 -1.15 15.58
C GLY A 227 -15.72 -2.54 16.05
N ASP A 228 -15.34 -3.59 15.32
CA ASP A 228 -15.69 -4.97 15.66
C ASP A 228 -14.89 -5.47 16.87
N VAL A 229 -13.61 -5.07 16.96
CA VAL A 229 -12.78 -5.29 18.15
C VAL A 229 -13.38 -4.60 19.36
N GLY A 230 -13.78 -3.33 19.24
CA GLY A 230 -14.46 -2.60 20.32
C GLY A 230 -15.73 -3.31 20.80
N ARG A 231 -16.54 -3.83 19.87
CA ARG A 231 -17.78 -4.55 20.19
C ARG A 231 -17.54 -5.80 21.04
N PHE A 232 -16.45 -6.54 20.78
CA PHE A 232 -16.07 -7.69 21.62
C PHE A 232 -15.86 -7.30 23.09
N PHE A 233 -15.23 -6.15 23.35
CA PHE A 233 -15.03 -5.63 24.71
C PHE A 233 -16.22 -4.81 25.26
N GLY A 234 -17.34 -4.72 24.54
CA GLY A 234 -18.46 -3.86 24.92
C GLY A 234 -18.12 -2.37 24.93
N ARG A 235 -17.15 -1.95 24.10
CA ARG A 235 -16.68 -0.55 23.99
C ARG A 235 -16.98 0.03 22.63
N THR A 236 -17.20 1.34 22.59
CA THR A 236 -17.31 2.13 21.36
C THR A 236 -16.24 3.21 21.37
N GLY A 237 -15.81 3.65 20.17
CA GLY A 237 -14.85 4.75 20.02
C GLY A 237 -13.50 4.48 20.66
N LEU A 238 -12.88 3.34 20.35
CA LEU A 238 -11.51 3.07 20.81
C LEU A 238 -10.53 4.06 20.19
N GLU A 239 -9.68 4.64 21.04
CA GLU A 239 -8.65 5.60 20.64
C GLU A 239 -7.27 4.94 20.54
N VAL A 240 -6.35 5.61 19.82
CA VAL A 240 -4.94 5.19 19.76
C VAL A 240 -4.37 5.09 21.17
N GLY A 241 -3.63 4.01 21.43
CA GLY A 241 -3.03 3.73 22.74
C GLY A 241 -3.99 3.06 23.73
N ALA A 242 -5.26 2.84 23.37
CA ALA A 242 -6.16 2.04 24.21
C ALA A 242 -5.63 0.61 24.35
N ILE A 243 -5.61 0.11 25.58
CA ILE A 243 -5.26 -1.27 25.92
C ILE A 243 -6.45 -1.92 26.63
N LEU A 244 -6.87 -3.08 26.14
CA LEU A 244 -8.03 -3.83 26.62
C LEU A 244 -7.62 -5.29 26.82
N SER A 245 -8.02 -5.89 27.93
CA SER A 245 -7.67 -7.29 28.21
C SER A 245 -8.90 -8.11 28.58
N HIS A 246 -8.95 -9.36 28.11
CA HIS A 246 -9.95 -10.35 28.47
C HIS A 246 -9.33 -11.75 28.39
N GLY A 247 -9.33 -12.50 29.49
CA GLY A 247 -8.63 -13.78 29.57
C GLY A 247 -7.14 -13.63 29.21
N ASN A 248 -6.67 -14.46 28.29
CA ASN A 248 -5.30 -14.43 27.78
C ASN A 248 -5.07 -13.45 26.63
N LEU A 249 -6.10 -12.71 26.19
CA LEU A 249 -5.99 -11.72 25.13
C LEU A 249 -5.79 -10.32 25.70
N THR A 250 -4.77 -9.63 25.23
CA THR A 250 -4.60 -8.17 25.34
C THR A 250 -4.63 -7.54 23.95
N VAL A 251 -5.55 -6.62 23.71
CA VAL A 251 -5.61 -5.78 22.52
C VAL A 251 -4.96 -4.44 22.81
N GLN A 252 -4.10 -3.98 21.91
CA GLN A 252 -3.53 -2.63 21.92
C GLN A 252 -3.80 -1.93 20.59
N VAL A 253 -4.42 -0.75 20.66
CA VAL A 253 -4.75 0.05 19.48
C VAL A 253 -3.54 0.88 19.07
N LEU A 254 -3.07 0.70 17.84
CA LEU A 254 -1.96 1.44 17.27
C LEU A 254 -2.45 2.60 16.40
N ALA A 255 -1.63 3.66 16.30
CA ALA A 255 -1.81 4.65 15.25
C ALA A 255 -1.69 4.01 13.86
N MET A 256 -2.21 4.67 12.82
CA MET A 256 -1.92 4.28 11.45
C MET A 256 -0.42 4.47 11.22
N LEU A 257 0.25 3.41 10.78
CA LEU A 257 1.68 3.42 10.51
C LEU A 257 1.93 3.85 9.05
N ASP A 258 3.08 4.49 8.82
CA ASP A 258 3.60 4.59 7.46
C ASP A 258 3.99 3.20 6.93
N GLN A 259 4.09 2.98 5.61
CA GLN A 259 4.29 1.60 5.10
C GLN A 259 5.61 0.98 5.56
N ASP A 260 6.66 1.77 5.81
CA ASP A 260 7.98 1.22 6.19
C ASP A 260 7.95 0.78 7.66
N ALA A 261 7.25 1.53 8.52
CA ALA A 261 6.94 1.13 9.89
C ALA A 261 5.96 -0.04 9.95
N TYR A 262 5.02 -0.13 9.01
CA TYR A 262 4.10 -1.27 8.89
C TYR A 262 4.84 -2.54 8.46
N ASP A 263 5.78 -2.47 7.52
CA ASP A 263 6.65 -3.60 7.15
C ASP A 263 7.40 -4.14 8.40
N ARG A 264 7.94 -3.26 9.25
CA ARG A 264 8.57 -3.68 10.52
C ARG A 264 7.59 -4.30 11.53
N LEU A 265 6.34 -3.83 11.58
CA LEU A 265 5.28 -4.46 12.38
C LEU A 265 5.05 -5.89 11.89
N LEU A 266 4.95 -6.10 10.58
CA LEU A 266 4.76 -7.41 9.99
C LEU A 266 5.94 -8.34 10.31
N TRP A 267 7.17 -7.83 10.26
CA TRP A 267 8.36 -8.62 10.58
C TRP A 267 8.41 -9.00 12.06
N ALA A 268 8.00 -8.09 12.94
CA ALA A 268 8.12 -8.29 14.39
C ALA A 268 7.01 -9.18 14.99
N CYS A 269 5.87 -9.33 14.31
CA CYS A 269 4.76 -10.17 14.74
C CYS A 269 4.92 -11.64 14.36
N ASP A 270 4.39 -12.54 15.19
CA ASP A 270 4.37 -13.99 14.95
C ASP A 270 3.32 -14.39 13.90
N CYS A 271 2.24 -13.61 13.80
CA CYS A 271 1.18 -13.79 12.82
C CYS A 271 0.60 -12.42 12.42
N ASN A 272 0.25 -12.28 11.14
CA ASN A 272 -0.27 -11.04 10.60
C ASN A 272 -1.57 -11.28 9.85
N PHE A 273 -2.67 -10.69 10.33
CA PHE A 273 -3.92 -10.60 9.58
C PHE A 273 -3.88 -9.33 8.75
N VAL A 274 -3.78 -9.49 7.44
CA VAL A 274 -3.62 -8.42 6.45
C VAL A 274 -4.82 -8.38 5.50
N ARG A 275 -4.90 -7.36 4.63
CA ARG A 275 -6.01 -7.19 3.68
C ARG A 275 -5.60 -6.43 2.42
N GLY A 276 -6.50 -6.39 1.44
CA GLY A 276 -6.25 -5.69 0.19
C GLY A 276 -5.08 -6.35 -0.54
N GLU A 277 -4.25 -5.55 -1.20
CA GLU A 277 -3.15 -6.06 -2.04
C GLU A 277 -1.75 -5.67 -1.51
N ASP A 278 -1.45 -4.40 -1.17
CA ASP A 278 -0.09 -4.01 -0.71
C ASP A 278 0.36 -4.70 0.58
N SER A 279 -0.58 -5.03 1.47
CA SER A 279 -0.24 -5.70 2.74
C SER A 279 -0.28 -7.22 2.68
N PHE A 280 -0.77 -7.81 1.58
CA PHE A 280 -0.86 -9.25 1.37
C PHE A 280 0.43 -9.81 0.78
#